data_AF-A0A381ZY42-F1
#
_entry.id   AF-A0A381ZY42-F1
#
_cell.length_a   1.000
_cell.length_b   1.000
_cell.length_c   1.000
_cell.angle_alpha   90.00
_cell.angle_beta   90.00
_cell.angle_gamma   90.00
#
_symmetry.space_group_name_H-M   'P 1'
#
loop_
_entity.id
_entity.type
_entity.pdbx_description
1 polymer ?
#
loop_
_entity_poly.entity_id
_entity_poly.type
_entity_poly.pdbx_seq_one_letter_code
_entity_poly.pdbx_strand_id
1 'polypeptide(L)'
;MKRTIAITVAVGALGLNGWAEDKVDFAKSIQSVLEARCIDCHGSKKQKGDLRLDSQEAALAEVIKPGKSGESELYKHISLPADHEDIMPPKGDP
;
A
#
# COMPACT_ATOMS: atom_id res chain seq x y z
N MET A 1 -63.82 15.56 -3.60
CA MET A 1 -62.81 16.44 -2.95
C MET A 1 -61.94 15.55 -2.08
N LYS A 2 -60.62 15.36 -2.22
CA LYS A 2 -59.54 15.94 -3.01
C LYS A 2 -58.48 14.83 -3.14
N ARG A 3 -58.05 14.59 -4.38
CA ARG A 3 -56.67 14.34 -4.84
C ARG A 3 -55.87 13.20 -4.19
N THR A 4 -55.85 12.08 -4.91
CA THR A 4 -54.71 11.19 -5.14
C THR A 4 -53.41 11.99 -5.29
N ILE A 5 -52.38 11.64 -4.51
CA ILE A 5 -50.98 12.01 -4.81
C ILE A 5 -50.17 10.71 -4.71
N ALA A 6 -49.96 10.07 -5.85
CA ALA A 6 -48.93 9.06 -6.01
C ALA A 6 -47.59 9.81 -6.01
N ILE A 7 -46.81 9.67 -4.93
CA ILE A 7 -45.42 10.13 -4.90
C ILE A 7 -44.60 9.02 -5.55
N THR A 8 -44.44 9.10 -6.87
CA THR A 8 -43.40 8.35 -7.57
C THR A 8 -42.07 9.00 -7.17
N VAL A 9 -41.38 8.46 -6.17
CA VAL A 9 -39.97 8.75 -5.98
C VAL A 9 -39.23 8.04 -7.11
N ALA A 10 -39.08 8.74 -8.24
CA ALA A 10 -38.04 8.40 -9.18
C ALA A 10 -36.71 8.69 -8.46
N VAL A 11 -36.15 7.67 -7.80
CA VAL A 11 -34.72 7.66 -7.45
C VAL A 11 -33.99 7.63 -8.78
N GLY A 12 -33.79 8.82 -9.35
CA GLY A 12 -32.89 9.02 -10.45
C GLY A 12 -31.55 8.40 -10.05
N ALA A 13 -31.03 7.55 -10.92
CA ALA A 13 -29.68 7.03 -10.83
C ALA A 13 -28.70 8.22 -10.94
N LEU A 14 -28.54 8.97 -9.85
CA LEU A 14 -27.47 9.93 -9.70
C LEU A 14 -26.20 9.14 -9.44
N GLY A 15 -25.42 9.01 -10.50
CA GLY A 15 -23.97 8.89 -10.41
C GLY A 15 -23.47 7.68 -9.65
N LEU A 16 -23.49 6.52 -10.30
CA LEU A 16 -22.38 5.58 -10.16
C LEU A 16 -21.14 6.25 -10.78
N ASN A 17 -20.61 7.28 -10.13
CA ASN A 17 -19.19 7.58 -10.26
C ASN A 17 -18.51 6.41 -9.56
N GLY A 18 -18.31 5.32 -10.31
CA GLY A 18 -17.30 4.35 -9.93
C GLY A 18 -16.02 5.16 -9.80
N TRP A 19 -15.56 5.35 -8.56
CA TRP A 19 -14.22 5.84 -8.33
C TRP A 19 -13.31 4.83 -9.04
N ALA A 20 -12.74 5.25 -10.17
CA ALA A 20 -11.69 4.49 -10.81
C ALA A 20 -10.55 4.48 -9.80
N GLU A 21 -10.30 3.31 -9.21
CA GLU A 21 -9.12 3.10 -8.39
C GLU A 21 -7.91 3.31 -9.31
N ASP A 22 -7.21 4.44 -9.16
CA ASP A 22 -6.01 4.71 -9.94
C ASP A 22 -5.01 3.59 -9.66
N LYS A 23 -4.61 2.87 -10.71
CA LYS A 23 -3.61 1.81 -10.56
C LYS A 23 -2.32 2.45 -10.07
N VAL A 24 -1.85 2.01 -8.91
CA VAL A 24 -0.57 2.45 -8.36
C VAL A 24 0.54 2.07 -9.34
N ASP A 25 1.28 3.07 -9.80
CA ASP A 25 2.47 2.90 -10.63
C ASP A 25 3.70 2.81 -9.72
N PHE A 26 4.45 1.71 -9.83
CA PHE A 26 5.61 1.48 -8.97
C PHE A 26 6.69 2.56 -9.12
N ALA A 27 7.04 2.93 -10.35
CA ALA A 27 8.12 3.89 -10.60
C ALA A 27 7.76 5.30 -10.12
N LYS A 28 6.49 5.69 -10.27
CA LYS A 28 6.02 7.02 -9.85
C LYS A 28 5.76 7.14 -8.35
N SER A 29 5.26 6.08 -7.72
CA SER A 29 4.71 6.18 -6.36
C SER A 29 5.55 5.46 -5.29
N ILE A 30 6.32 4.43 -5.66
CA ILE A 30 6.92 3.51 -4.69
C ILE A 30 8.45 3.52 -4.75
N GLN A 31 9.02 3.58 -5.97
CA GLN A 31 10.46 3.43 -6.17
C GLN A 31 11.29 4.45 -5.36
N SER A 32 10.91 5.73 -5.41
CA SER A 32 11.64 6.80 -4.71
C SER A 32 11.59 6.65 -3.18
N VAL A 33 10.51 6.09 -2.64
CA VAL A 33 10.38 5.81 -1.20
C VAL A 33 11.35 4.70 -0.80
N LEU A 34 11.38 3.59 -1.55
CA LEU A 34 12.31 2.49 -1.29
C LEU A 34 13.77 2.93 -1.40
N GLU A 35 14.10 3.74 -2.41
CA GLU A 35 15.44 4.31 -2.58
C GLU A 35 15.85 5.20 -1.40
N ALA A 36 14.95 6.05 -0.92
CA ALA A 36 15.25 6.98 0.16
C ALA A 36 15.31 6.34 1.56
N ARG A 37 14.53 5.28 1.81
CA ARG A 37 14.28 4.78 3.18
C ARG A 37 14.70 3.33 3.41
N CYS A 38 14.81 2.51 2.36
CA CYS A 38 14.98 1.07 2.50
C CYS A 38 16.31 0.55 1.93
N ILE A 39 16.69 1.01 0.73
CA ILE A 39 17.78 0.42 -0.06
C ILE A 39 19.16 0.61 0.58
N ASP A 40 19.38 1.65 1.37
CA ASP A 40 20.66 1.86 2.08
C ASP A 40 21.03 0.70 3.02
N CYS A 41 20.03 0.01 3.59
CA CYS A 41 20.23 -1.14 4.46
C CYS A 41 19.80 -2.48 3.86
N HIS A 42 18.93 -2.48 2.85
CA HIS A 42 18.37 -3.67 2.20
C HIS A 42 18.60 -3.63 0.68
N GLY A 43 19.80 -3.24 0.24
CA GLY A 43 20.17 -3.10 -1.16
C GLY A 43 21.42 -3.91 -1.51
N SER A 44 21.90 -3.80 -2.74
CA SER A 44 23.11 -4.51 -3.19
C SER A 44 24.34 -4.32 -2.31
N LYS A 45 24.53 -3.11 -1.74
CA LYS A 45 25.70 -2.78 -0.91
C LYS A 45 25.61 -3.31 0.51
N LYS A 46 24.40 -3.44 1.06
CA LYS A 46 24.15 -3.88 2.44
C LYS A 46 22.84 -4.63 2.49
N GLN A 47 22.87 -5.84 3.05
CA GLN A 47 21.76 -6.77 3.09
C GLN A 47 21.45 -7.10 4.54
N LYS A 48 20.94 -6.12 5.29
CA LYS A 48 20.64 -6.33 6.71
C LYS A 48 19.51 -7.35 6.82
N GLY A 49 19.70 -8.37 7.65
CA GLY A 49 18.72 -9.47 7.78
C GLY A 49 18.57 -10.28 6.49
N ASP A 50 19.64 -10.34 5.68
CA ASP A 50 19.70 -11.06 4.40
C ASP A 50 18.66 -10.63 3.35
N LEU A 51 18.01 -9.49 3.56
CA LEU A 51 16.92 -8.98 2.71
C LEU A 51 17.41 -8.03 1.61
N ARG A 52 16.84 -8.19 0.41
CA ARG A 52 17.03 -7.30 -0.76
C ARG A 52 15.71 -6.69 -1.26
N LEU A 53 15.61 -5.37 -1.20
CA LEU A 53 14.46 -4.58 -1.69
C LEU A 53 14.74 -3.83 -3.01
N ASP A 54 15.99 -3.79 -3.48
CA ASP A 54 16.36 -3.26 -4.80
C ASP A 54 16.19 -4.29 -5.93
N SER A 55 15.85 -5.54 -5.60
CA SER A 55 15.54 -6.61 -6.56
C SER A 55 14.10 -7.03 -6.40
N GLN A 56 13.32 -6.91 -7.47
CA GLN A 56 11.92 -7.37 -7.48
C GLN A 56 11.82 -8.86 -7.17
N GLU A 57 12.69 -9.68 -7.77
CA GLU A 57 12.68 -11.13 -7.58
C GLU A 57 12.91 -11.51 -6.11
N ALA A 58 13.92 -10.90 -5.47
CA ALA A 58 14.22 -11.17 -4.07
C ALA A 58 13.10 -10.67 -3.14
N ALA A 59 12.63 -9.44 -3.33
CA ALA A 59 11.57 -8.88 -2.50
C ALA A 59 10.27 -9.70 -2.56
N LEU A 60 9.90 -10.20 -3.75
CA LEU A 60 8.73 -11.06 -3.95
C LEU A 60 8.93 -12.47 -3.38
N ALA A 61 10.15 -12.99 -3.36
CA ALA A 61 10.45 -14.29 -2.79
C ALA A 61 10.44 -14.26 -1.25
N GLU A 62 10.87 -13.15 -0.65
CA GLU A 62 11.14 -13.08 0.79
C GLU A 62 10.03 -12.42 1.60
N VAL A 63 9.58 -11.21 1.23
CA VAL A 63 8.80 -10.35 2.14
C VAL A 63 7.54 -9.74 1.55
N ILE A 64 7.32 -9.83 0.24
CA ILE A 64 6.12 -9.32 -0.45
C ILE A 64 5.28 -10.47 -1.00
N LYS A 65 4.01 -10.54 -0.59
CA LYS A 65 3.02 -11.47 -1.15
C LYS A 65 2.06 -10.70 -2.08
N PRO A 66 2.15 -10.91 -3.41
CA PRO A 66 1.29 -10.21 -4.37
C PRO A 66 -0.19 -10.35 -4.06
N GLY A 67 -0.91 -9.23 -4.07
CA GLY A 67 -2.35 -9.17 -3.79
C GLY A 67 -2.74 -9.41 -2.32
N LYS A 68 -1.77 -9.63 -1.43
CA LYS A 68 -1.99 -9.98 -0.02
C LYS A 68 -1.08 -9.16 0.90
N SER A 69 -1.25 -7.84 0.88
CA SER A 69 -0.42 -6.91 1.66
C SER A 69 -0.39 -7.25 3.15
N GLY A 70 -1.54 -7.57 3.75
CA GLY A 70 -1.62 -7.95 5.17
C GLY A 70 -0.88 -9.24 5.54
N GLU A 71 -0.55 -10.09 4.57
CA GLU A 71 0.27 -11.28 4.78
C GLU A 71 1.76 -11.06 4.48
N SER A 72 2.14 -9.88 4.00
CA SER A 72 3.51 -9.51 3.63
C SER A 72 4.29 -9.01 4.84
N GLU A 73 5.48 -9.54 5.10
CA GLU A 73 6.34 -9.10 6.21
C GLU A 73 6.75 -7.63 6.06
N LEU A 74 6.98 -7.17 4.83
CA LEU A 74 7.26 -5.75 4.56
C LEU A 74 6.17 -4.85 5.14
N TYR A 75 4.89 -5.18 4.91
CA TYR A 75 3.77 -4.39 5.41
C TYR A 75 3.67 -4.45 6.93
N LYS A 76 3.94 -5.61 7.53
CA LYS A 76 3.91 -5.77 8.99
C LYS A 76 4.92 -4.83 9.65
N HIS A 77 6.18 -4.84 9.22
CA HIS A 77 7.23 -4.05 9.85
C HIS A 77 7.04 -2.54 9.70
N ILE A 78 6.53 -2.06 8.56
CA ILE A 78 6.27 -0.61 8.37
C ILE A 78 5.01 -0.11 9.10
N SER A 79 4.17 -1.03 9.56
CA SER A 79 2.91 -0.71 10.26
C SER A 79 3.02 -0.87 11.79
N LEU A 80 4.18 -1.26 12.30
CA LEU A 80 4.41 -1.39 13.73
C LEU A 80 4.39 -0.01 14.43
N PRO A 81 4.11 0.03 15.75
CA PRO A 81 4.28 1.25 16.54
C PRO A 81 5.71 1.80 16.45
N ALA A 82 5.85 3.13 16.48
CA ALA A 82 7.13 3.83 16.32
C ALA A 82 8.20 3.46 17.35
N ASP A 83 7.81 2.92 18.51
CA ASP A 83 8.67 2.46 19.60
C ASP A 83 8.96 0.95 19.56
N HIS A 84 8.41 0.23 18.59
CA HIS A 84 8.64 -1.21 18.44
C HIS A 84 10.04 -1.48 17.90
N GLU A 85 10.75 -2.48 18.44
CA GLU A 85 12.14 -2.78 18.08
C GLU A 85 12.32 -3.20 16.60
N ASP A 86 11.32 -3.91 16.06
CA ASP A 86 11.31 -4.38 14.68
C ASP A 86 10.70 -3.38 13.66
N ILE A 87 10.31 -2.17 14.09
CA ILE A 87 9.78 -1.19 13.12
C ILE A 87 10.84 -0.85 12.07
N MET A 88 10.39 -0.76 10.82
CA MET A 88 11.21 -0.29 9.72
C MET A 88 10.59 0.97 9.09
N PRO A 89 11.40 2.00 8.79
CA PRO A 89 12.81 2.12 9.12
C PRO A 89 13.04 2.32 10.64
N PRO A 90 14.20 1.94 11.21
CA PRO A 90 14.46 2.08 12.66
C PRO A 90 14.49 3.53 13.17
N LYS A 91 14.48 4.51 12.26
CA LYS A 91 14.45 5.93 12.55
C LYS A 91 13.62 6.64 11.48
N GLY A 92 12.70 7.50 11.94
CA GLY A 92 11.81 8.26 11.07
C GLY A 92 10.70 7.40 10.48
N ASP A 93 9.82 8.03 9.72
CA ASP A 93 8.70 7.33 9.09
C ASP A 93 9.13 6.65 7.78
N PRO A 94 8.45 5.56 7.39
CA PRO A 94 8.56 4.95 6.06
C PRO A 94 8.28 5.94 4.92
#